data_AF-A0A3M3ZWZ7-F1
#
_entry.id   AF-A0A3M3ZWZ7-F1
#
_cell.length_a   1.000
_cell.length_b   1.000
_cell.length_c   1.000
_cell.angle_alpha   90.00
_cell.angle_beta   90.00
_cell.angle_gamma   90.00
#
_symmetry.space_group_name_H-M   'P 1'
#
loop_
_entity.id
_entity.type
_entity.pdbx_description
1 polymer ?
#
loop_
_entity_poly.entity_id
_entity_poly.type
_entity_poly.pdbx_seq_one_letter_code
_entity_poly.pdbx_strand_id
1 'polypeptide(L)'
;MSIRFSIAVMAIATLAGCASDPLPTEQFKLTEQALEQAKAVGAGDDQPEMEVALARFAEARASMATHAYKDARMKAEQAELDARLAEARVLTLKSQEQVNQLNTRLNRLRKQLGEAQ
;
A
#
# COMPACT_ATOMS: atom_id res chain seq x y z
N MET A 1 -47.13 -29.54 -14.46
CA MET A 1 -45.94 -29.69 -13.59
C MET A 1 -44.72 -28.95 -14.13
N SER A 2 -44.46 -28.98 -15.45
CA SER A 2 -43.24 -28.43 -16.06
C SER A 2 -43.07 -26.90 -15.97
N ILE A 3 -44.14 -26.10 -16.05
CA ILE A 3 -44.05 -24.63 -16.02
C ILE A 3 -43.60 -24.10 -14.65
N ARG A 4 -43.97 -24.80 -13.56
CA ARG A 4 -43.55 -24.43 -12.20
C ARG A 4 -42.07 -24.71 -11.96
N PHE A 5 -41.54 -25.77 -12.56
CA PHE A 5 -40.11 -26.07 -12.56
C PHE A 5 -39.30 -25.03 -13.35
N SER A 6 -39.81 -24.56 -14.49
CA SER A 6 -39.14 -23.53 -15.30
C SER A 6 -39.01 -22.18 -14.59
N ILE A 7 -40.01 -21.77 -13.81
CA ILE A 7 -39.95 -20.52 -13.03
C ILE A 7 -38.96 -20.63 -11.86
N ALA A 8 -38.89 -21.78 -11.20
CA ALA A 8 -37.96 -22.01 -10.10
C ALA A 8 -36.49 -22.00 -10.56
N VAL A 9 -36.18 -22.58 -11.71
CA VAL A 9 -34.82 -22.57 -12.29
C VAL A 9 -34.39 -21.17 -12.73
N MET A 10 -35.31 -20.39 -13.31
CA MET A 10 -35.04 -19.01 -13.73
C MET A 10 -34.77 -18.08 -12.53
N ALA A 11 -35.45 -18.30 -11.40
CA ALA A 11 -35.25 -17.52 -10.18
C ALA A 11 -33.89 -17.78 -9.50
N ILE A 12 -33.30 -18.97 -9.67
CA ILE A 12 -31.98 -19.31 -9.11
C ILE A 12 -30.85 -18.74 -9.98
N ALA A 13 -31.05 -18.62 -11.30
CA ALA A 13 -30.06 -18.09 -12.23
C ALA A 13 -29.77 -16.60 -12.02
N THR A 14 -30.72 -15.81 -11.50
CA THR A 14 -30.52 -14.37 -11.25
C THR A 14 -29.73 -14.06 -9.99
N LEU A 15 -29.58 -15.02 -9.06
CA LEU A 15 -28.77 -14.85 -7.84
C LEU A 15 -27.26 -15.05 -8.09
N ALA A 16 -26.86 -15.65 -9.21
CA ALA A 16 -25.45 -15.89 -9.56
C ALA A 16 -24.72 -14.63 -10.08
N GLY A 17 -25.45 -13.55 -10.37
CA GLY A 17 -24.88 -12.30 -10.92
C GLY A 17 -24.23 -11.36 -9.91
N CYS A 18 -24.44 -11.55 -8.59
CA CYS A 18 -23.92 -10.66 -7.55
C CYS A 18 -22.59 -11.14 -6.92
N ALA A 19 -21.96 -12.20 -7.45
CA ALA A 19 -20.81 -12.86 -6.83
C ALA A 19 -19.50 -12.80 -7.64
N SER A 20 -19.46 -12.12 -8.79
CA SER A 20 -18.20 -11.94 -9.52
C SER A 20 -17.43 -10.74 -8.97
N ASP A 21 -16.34 -10.98 -8.25
CA ASP A 21 -15.39 -9.92 -7.94
C ASP A 21 -14.73 -9.42 -9.24
N PRO A 22 -14.83 -8.13 -9.58
CA PRO A 22 -14.27 -7.62 -10.83
C PRO A 22 -12.74 -7.64 -10.79
N LEU A 23 -12.14 -7.68 -11.98
CA LEU A 23 -10.70 -7.61 -12.20
C LEU A 23 -10.10 -6.34 -11.52
N PRO A 24 -9.22 -6.45 -10.50
CA PRO A 24 -8.81 -5.31 -9.69
C PRO A 24 -7.64 -4.51 -10.31
N THR A 25 -7.70 -4.17 -11.60
CA THR A 25 -6.57 -3.55 -12.32
C THR A 25 -6.16 -2.18 -11.76
N GLU A 26 -7.13 -1.35 -11.38
CA GLU A 26 -6.85 -0.02 -10.83
C GLU A 26 -6.19 -0.11 -9.45
N GLN A 27 -6.63 -1.05 -8.61
CA GLN A 27 -6.01 -1.28 -7.32
C GLN A 27 -4.54 -1.69 -7.46
N PHE A 28 -4.23 -2.57 -8.42
CA PHE A 28 -2.83 -2.96 -8.69
C PHE A 28 -1.96 -1.78 -9.11
N LYS A 29 -2.48 -0.86 -9.94
CA LYS A 29 -1.77 0.36 -10.32
C LYS A 29 -1.50 1.27 -9.12
N LEU A 30 -2.48 1.44 -8.22
CA LEU A 30 -2.32 2.23 -7.00
C LEU A 30 -1.27 1.63 -6.08
N THR A 31 -1.29 0.30 -5.90
CA THR A 31 -0.28 -0.42 -5.12
C THR A 31 1.12 -0.28 -5.72
N GLU A 32 1.27 -0.41 -7.05
CA GLU A 32 2.56 -0.20 -7.73
C GLU A 32 3.06 1.23 -7.56
N GLN A 33 2.18 2.22 -7.69
CA GLN A 33 2.52 3.62 -7.45
C GLN A 33 3.00 3.86 -6.02
N ALA A 34 2.32 3.29 -5.01
CA ALA A 34 2.73 3.43 -3.61
C ALA A 34 4.10 2.78 -3.34
N LEU A 35 4.37 1.61 -3.93
CA LEU A 35 5.68 0.96 -3.84
C LEU A 35 6.79 1.85 -4.45
N GLU A 36 6.54 2.44 -5.62
CA GLU A 36 7.52 3.33 -6.26
C GLU A 36 7.70 4.65 -5.49
N GLN A 37 6.65 5.20 -4.88
CA GLN A 37 6.75 6.38 -3.99
C GLN A 37 7.61 6.08 -2.77
N ALA A 38 7.36 4.96 -2.10
CA ALA A 38 8.15 4.51 -0.96
C ALA A 38 9.64 4.34 -1.34
N LYS A 39 9.94 3.71 -2.49
CA LYS A 39 11.32 3.60 -3.01
C LYS A 39 11.94 4.96 -3.30
N ALA A 40 11.19 5.88 -3.91
CA ALA A 40 11.68 7.20 -4.28
C ALA A 40 12.11 8.03 -3.05
N VAL A 41 11.46 7.84 -1.89
CA VAL A 41 11.88 8.46 -0.63
C VAL A 41 12.99 7.68 0.09
N GLY A 42 13.41 6.53 -0.43
CA GLY A 42 14.49 5.70 0.12
C GLY A 42 14.04 4.62 1.09
N ALA A 43 12.76 4.22 1.07
CA ALA A 43 12.34 2.97 1.69
C ALA A 43 12.77 1.81 0.78
N GLY A 44 13.94 1.24 1.07
CA GLY A 44 14.47 0.06 0.39
C GLY A 44 13.99 -1.24 1.02
N ASP A 45 14.48 -2.36 0.49
CA ASP A 45 14.16 -3.71 0.96
C ASP A 45 14.66 -3.98 2.39
N ASP A 46 15.51 -3.11 2.94
CA ASP A 46 16.00 -3.13 4.31
C ASP A 46 14.97 -2.61 5.33
N GLN A 47 13.91 -1.93 4.87
CA GLN A 47 12.81 -1.52 5.73
C GLN A 47 11.80 -2.67 5.89
N PRO A 48 11.50 -3.10 7.13
CA PRO A 48 10.65 -4.27 7.36
C PRO A 48 9.24 -4.08 6.79
N GLU A 49 8.71 -2.86 6.78
CA GLU A 49 7.41 -2.56 6.17
C GLU A 49 7.44 -2.70 4.64
N MET A 50 8.56 -2.34 4.00
CA MET A 50 8.71 -2.49 2.54
C MET A 50 8.83 -3.96 2.15
N GLU A 51 9.58 -4.76 2.91
CA GLU A 51 9.67 -6.21 2.71
C GLU A 51 8.28 -6.86 2.77
N VAL A 52 7.48 -6.51 3.78
CA VAL A 52 6.10 -6.99 3.94
C VAL A 52 5.21 -6.54 2.78
N ALA A 53 5.33 -5.28 2.34
CA ALA A 53 4.57 -4.75 1.21
C ALA A 53 4.87 -5.54 -0.09
N LEU A 54 6.14 -5.78 -0.38
CA LEU A 54 6.59 -6.52 -1.56
C LEU A 54 6.13 -7.98 -1.53
N ALA A 55 6.23 -8.64 -0.38
CA ALA A 55 5.77 -10.01 -0.19
C ALA A 55 4.25 -10.13 -0.41
N ARG A 56 3.45 -9.25 0.22
CA ARG A 56 2.00 -9.22 0.02
C ARG A 56 1.61 -8.92 -1.42
N PHE A 57 2.35 -8.04 -2.09
CA PHE A 57 2.06 -7.74 -3.49
C PHE A 57 2.40 -8.91 -4.42
N ALA A 58 3.43 -9.70 -4.10
CA ALA A 58 3.70 -10.96 -4.80
C ALA A 58 2.56 -11.97 -4.59
N GLU A 59 2.02 -12.08 -3.37
CA GLU A 59 0.83 -12.91 -3.11
C GLU A 59 -0.42 -12.40 -3.83
N ALA A 60 -0.59 -11.07 -3.95
CA ALA A 60 -1.67 -10.47 -4.71
C ALA A 60 -1.59 -10.87 -6.19
N ARG A 61 -0.39 -10.81 -6.79
CA ARG A 61 -0.13 -11.27 -8.16
C ARG A 61 -0.40 -12.77 -8.34
N ALA A 62 -0.07 -13.59 -7.34
CA ALA A 62 -0.39 -15.02 -7.38
C ALA A 62 -1.92 -15.26 -7.38
N SER A 63 -2.66 -14.58 -6.49
CA SER A 63 -4.13 -14.62 -6.48
C SER A 63 -4.75 -14.10 -7.78
N MET A 64 -4.13 -13.09 -8.40
CA MET A 64 -4.53 -12.56 -9.69
C MET A 64 -4.40 -13.61 -10.81
N ALA A 65 -3.31 -14.36 -10.84
CA ALA A 65 -3.07 -15.43 -11.81
C ALA A 65 -4.07 -16.58 -11.69
N THR A 66 -4.55 -16.86 -10.47
CA THR A 66 -5.57 -17.90 -10.21
C THR A 66 -7.00 -17.36 -10.29
N HIS A 67 -7.22 -16.15 -10.80
CA HIS A 67 -8.53 -15.49 -10.90
C HIS A 67 -9.26 -15.30 -9.55
N ALA A 68 -8.52 -15.35 -8.43
CA ALA A 68 -9.04 -15.09 -7.09
C ALA A 68 -9.05 -13.57 -6.84
N TYR A 69 -9.89 -12.85 -7.59
CA TYR A 69 -9.85 -11.39 -7.68
C TYR A 69 -10.14 -10.66 -6.36
N LYS A 70 -11.01 -11.22 -5.52
CA LYS A 70 -11.24 -10.70 -4.16
C LYS A 70 -9.96 -10.69 -3.34
N ASP A 71 -9.30 -11.84 -3.30
CA ASP A 71 -8.07 -12.02 -2.51
C ASP A 71 -6.93 -11.18 -3.10
N ALA A 72 -6.85 -11.11 -4.43
CA ALA A 72 -5.90 -10.25 -5.13
C ALA A 72 -6.10 -8.78 -4.74
N ARG A 73 -7.34 -8.27 -4.75
CA ARG A 73 -7.66 -6.90 -4.32
C ARG A 73 -7.27 -6.67 -2.87
N MET A 74 -7.71 -7.53 -1.96
CA MET A 74 -7.44 -7.39 -0.52
C MET A 74 -5.94 -7.37 -0.20
N LYS A 75 -5.16 -8.25 -0.84
CA LYS A 75 -3.71 -8.30 -0.66
C LYS A 75 -3.01 -7.08 -1.27
N ALA A 76 -3.48 -6.59 -2.42
CA ALA A 76 -2.96 -5.37 -3.05
C ALA A 76 -3.23 -4.13 -2.18
N GLU A 77 -4.42 -4.00 -1.58
CA GLU A 77 -4.76 -2.93 -0.63
C GLU A 77 -3.87 -2.98 0.63
N GLN A 78 -3.61 -4.18 1.16
CA GLN A 78 -2.68 -4.35 2.30
C GLN A 78 -1.26 -3.94 1.92
N ALA A 79 -0.76 -4.41 0.77
CA ALA A 79 0.55 -4.03 0.27
C ALA A 79 0.68 -2.52 0.03
N GLU A 80 -0.39 -1.86 -0.44
CA GLU A 80 -0.41 -0.39 -0.60
C GLU A 80 -0.24 0.30 0.75
N LEU A 81 -0.97 -0.14 1.78
CA LEU A 81 -0.89 0.41 3.13
C LEU A 81 0.50 0.22 3.74
N ASP A 82 1.10 -0.96 3.59
CA ASP A 82 2.45 -1.24 4.08
C ASP A 82 3.51 -0.39 3.37
N ALA A 83 3.37 -0.20 2.05
CA ALA A 83 4.25 0.67 1.28
C ALA A 83 4.17 2.14 1.76
N ARG A 84 2.95 2.65 1.97
CA ARG A 84 2.73 4.00 2.54
C ARG A 84 3.27 4.12 3.97
N LEU A 85 3.21 3.06 4.76
CA LEU A 85 3.80 3.03 6.10
C LEU A 85 5.33 3.12 6.02
N ALA A 86 5.96 2.37 5.11
CA ALA A 86 7.40 2.43 4.86
C ALA A 86 7.84 3.84 4.41
N GLU A 87 7.10 4.43 3.47
CA GLU A 87 7.32 5.81 3.00
C GLU A 87 7.28 6.81 4.17
N ALA A 88 6.21 6.78 4.96
CA ALA A 88 5.99 7.71 6.07
C ALA A 88 7.09 7.59 7.15
N ARG A 89 7.55 6.37 7.44
CA ARG A 89 8.65 6.13 8.39
C ARG A 89 9.95 6.76 7.92
N VAL A 90 10.34 6.51 6.66
CA VAL A 90 11.58 7.07 6.11
C VAL A 90 11.51 8.60 6.06
N LEU A 91 10.38 9.16 5.64
CA LEU A 91 10.18 10.62 5.63
C LEU A 91 10.28 11.23 7.04
N THR A 92 9.72 10.55 8.04
CA THR A 92 9.77 10.99 9.44
C THR A 92 11.21 10.98 9.96
N LEU A 93 11.96 9.91 9.71
CA LEU A 93 13.38 9.82 10.10
C LEU A 93 14.23 10.91 9.44
N LYS A 94 14.02 11.15 8.13
CA LYS A 94 14.70 12.23 7.41
C LYS A 94 14.35 13.61 7.96
N SER A 95 13.07 13.85 8.28
CA SER A 95 12.62 15.11 8.86
C SER A 95 13.25 15.35 10.24
N GLN A 96 13.30 14.33 11.10
CA GLN A 96 13.92 14.44 12.42
C GLN A 96 15.41 14.76 12.32
N GLU A 97 16.12 14.13 11.37
CA GLU A 97 17.54 14.42 11.12
C GLU A 97 17.74 15.87 10.66
N GLN A 98 16.91 16.37 9.74
CA GLN A 98 16.96 17.77 9.30
C GLN A 98 16.73 18.74 10.47
N VAL A 99 15.76 18.47 11.34
CA VAL A 99 15.50 19.27 12.54
C VAL A 99 16.72 19.27 13.48
N ASN A 100 17.33 18.11 13.72
CA ASN A 100 18.52 17.98 14.56
C ASN A 100 19.72 18.77 14.00
N GLN A 101 19.93 18.71 12.68
CA GLN A 101 20.97 19.47 12.00
C GLN A 101 20.75 20.98 12.13
N LEU A 102 19.52 21.46 11.94
CA LEU A 102 19.17 22.87 12.10
C LEU A 102 19.38 23.34 13.54
N ASN A 103 18.92 22.57 14.53
CA ASN A 103 19.13 22.89 15.94
C ASN A 103 20.62 22.96 16.31
N THR A 104 21.43 22.05 15.78
CA THR A 104 22.90 22.07 15.97
C THR A 104 23.53 23.34 15.41
N ARG A 105 23.12 23.75 14.20
CA ARG A 105 23.60 25.00 13.56
C ARG A 105 23.17 26.23 14.36
N LEU A 106 21.92 26.29 14.81
CA LEU A 106 21.40 27.38 15.65
C LEU A 106 22.15 27.49 16.98
N ASN A 107 22.41 26.37 17.64
CA ASN A 107 23.16 26.35 18.89
C ASN A 107 24.60 26.83 18.72
N ARG A 108 25.26 26.44 17.61
CA ARG A 108 26.60 26.94 17.27
C ARG A 108 26.59 28.46 17.06
N LEU A 109 25.63 28.96 16.28
CA LEU A 109 25.48 30.39 16.02
C LEU A 109 25.26 31.19 17.31
N ARG A 110 24.39 30.69 18.21
CA ARG A 110 24.15 31.32 19.52
C ARG A 110 25.41 31.41 20.37
N LYS A 111 26.23 30.35 20.39
CA LYS A 111 27.53 30.37 21.10
C LYS A 111 28.48 31.42 20.53
N GLN A 112 28.62 31.47 19.20
CA GLN A 112 29.48 32.45 18.54
C GLN A 112 29.06 33.89 18.82
N LEU A 113 27.76 34.17 18.86
CA LEU A 113 27.23 35.51 19.19
C LEU A 113 27.38 35.85 20.67
N GLY A 114 27.29 34.88 21.58
CA GLY A 114 27.48 35.08 23.01
C GLY A 114 28.96 35.23 23.42
N GLU A 115 29.89 34.59 22.72
CA GLU A 115 31.35 34.76 22.90
C GLU A 115 31.88 36.07 22.30
N ALA A 116 31.12 36.71 21.40
CA ALA A 116 31.48 37.97 20.74
C ALA A 116 31.01 39.22 21.50
N GLN A 117 30.36 39.06 22.66
CA GLN A 117 29.97 40.14 23.59
C GLN A 117 30.87 40.12 24.81
#